data_AF-A0A964ZG21-F1
#
_entry.id   AF-A0A964ZG21-F1
#
_cell.length_a   1.000
_cell.length_b   1.000
_cell.length_c   1.000
_cell.angle_alpha   90.00
_cell.angle_beta   90.00
_cell.angle_gamma   90.00
#
_symmetry.space_group_name_H-M   'P 1'
#
loop_
_entity.id
_entity.type
_entity.pdbx_description
1 polymer ?
#
loop_
_entity_poly.entity_id
_entity_poly.type
_entity_poly.pdbx_seq_one_letter_code
_entity_poly.pdbx_strand_id
1 'polypeptide(L)' 'MHYETQAVYVISVAAELAGMHPQTLRIYERRGLVQPARTAGGKQRRYSNADIAQLLR' A
#
# COMPACT_ATOMS: atom_id res chain seq x y z
N MET A 1 19.24 -8.78 0.81
CA MET A 1 17.94 -8.81 1.55
C MET A 1 17.00 -7.82 0.87
N HIS A 2 16.00 -8.30 0.10
CA HIS A 2 15.06 -7.45 -0.63
C HIS A 2 13.75 -7.33 0.16
N TYR A 3 13.74 -6.49 1.20
CA TYR A 3 12.55 -6.26 2.04
C TYR A 3 11.58 -5.23 1.45
N GLU A 4 11.98 -4.53 0.38
CA GLU A 4 11.23 -3.41 -0.18
C GLU A 4 9.90 -3.83 -0.79
N THR A 5 9.84 -5.03 -1.40
CA THR A 5 8.65 -5.57 -2.07
C THR A 5 7.80 -6.45 -1.17
N GLN A 6 8.20 -6.66 0.09
CA GLN A 6 7.45 -7.49 1.02
C GLN A 6 6.20 -6.73 1.50
N ALA A 7 5.03 -7.20 1.08
CA ALA A 7 3.76 -6.59 1.44
C ALA A 7 3.35 -6.96 2.88
N VAL A 8 3.67 -6.08 3.84
CA VAL A 8 3.46 -6.29 5.28
C VAL A 8 2.51 -5.28 5.92
N TYR A 9 2.32 -4.09 5.33
CA TYR A 9 1.54 -3.02 5.92
C TYR A 9 0.07 -3.10 5.53
N VAL A 10 -0.84 -2.83 6.46
CA VAL A 10 -2.27 -2.63 6.15
C VAL A 10 -2.52 -1.19 5.68
N ILE A 11 -3.70 -0.92 5.11
CA ILE A 11 -4.03 0.39 4.54
C ILE A 11 -3.92 1.57 5.53
N SER A 12 -4.23 1.35 6.80
CA SER A 12 -4.09 2.39 7.82
C SER A 12 -2.63 2.78 8.01
N VAL A 13 -1.74 1.79 8.17
CA VAL A 13 -0.30 2.01 8.35
C VAL A 13 0.34 2.60 7.09
N ALA A 14 -0.02 2.10 5.91
CA ALA A 14 0.49 2.63 4.65
C ALA A 14 0.08 4.10 4.43
N ALA A 15 -1.16 4.46 4.79
CA ALA A 15 -1.63 5.84 4.68
C ALA A 15 -0.89 6.77 5.66
N GLU A 16 -0.66 6.32 6.89
CA GLU A 16 0.12 7.05 7.89
C GLU A 16 1.57 7.27 7.43
N LEU A 17 2.24 6.23 6.93
CA LEU A 17 3.61 6.31 6.43
C LEU A 17 3.73 7.23 5.20
N ALA A 18 2.70 7.27 4.37
CA ALA A 18 2.63 8.17 3.22
C ALA A 18 2.07 9.57 3.54
N GLY A 19 1.79 9.87 4.82
CA GLY A 19 1.27 11.17 5.25
C GLY A 19 -0.10 11.53 4.67
N MET A 20 -0.94 10.54 4.35
CA MET A 20 -2.23 10.74 3.70
C MET A 20 -3.40 10.08 4.43
N HIS A 21 -4.62 10.52 4.11
CA HIS A 21 -5.83 9.87 4.64
C HIS A 21 -6.07 8.51 3.96
N PRO A 22 -6.51 7.44 4.67
CA PRO A 22 -6.77 6.12 4.08
C PRO A 22 -7.73 6.16 2.88
N GLN A 23 -8.67 7.10 2.84
CA GLN A 23 -9.59 7.28 1.71
C GLN A 23 -8.88 7.80 0.46
N THR A 24 -7.88 8.66 0.60
CA THR A 24 -7.00 9.12 -0.49
C THR A 24 -6.22 7.95 -1.06
N LEU A 25 -5.64 7.11 -0.19
CA LEU A 25 -4.93 5.90 -0.61
C LEU A 25 -5.83 4.95 -1.42
N ARG A 26 -7.09 4.75 -0.99
CA ARG A 26 -8.07 3.95 -1.76
C ARG A 26 -8.39 4.56 -3.13
N ILE A 27 -8.39 5.89 -3.26
CA ILE A 27 -8.59 6.55 -4.55
C ILE A 27 -7.43 6.23 -5.48
N TYR A 28 -6.20 6.28 -4.97
CA TYR A 28 -5.00 5.96 -5.74
C TYR A 28 -4.95 4.50 -6.19
N GLU A 29 -5.32 3.55 -5.32
CA GLU A 29 -5.50 2.16 -5.72
C GLU A 29 -6.50 2.00 -6.86
N ARG A 30 -7.69 2.62 -6.74
CA ARG A 30 -8.74 2.51 -7.77
C ARG A 30 -8.30 3.13 -9.10
N ARG A 31 -7.43 4.14 -9.05
CA ARG A 31 -6.83 4.77 -10.23
C ARG A 31 -5.64 4.00 -10.79
N GLY A 32 -5.23 2.90 -10.16
CA GLY A 32 -4.08 2.10 -10.60
C GLY A 32 -2.72 2.72 -10.27
N LEU A 33 -2.68 3.75 -9.43
CA LEU A 33 -1.44 4.44 -9.03
C LEU A 33 -0.60 3.62 -8.05
N VAL A 34 -1.19 2.62 -7.38
CA VAL A 34 -0.49 1.68 -6.51
C VAL A 34 -1.21 0.32 -6.57
N GLN A 35 -0.46 -0.77 -6.49
CA GLN A 35 -0.98 -2.13 -6.65
C GLN A 35 -0.57 -3.03 -5.47
N PRO A 36 -1.25 -2.91 -4.32
CA PRO A 36 -0.91 -3.70 -3.15
C PRO A 36 -1.21 -5.19 -3.36
N ALA A 37 -0.39 -6.03 -2.75
CA ALA A 37 -0.60 -7.46 -2.74
C ALA A 37 -1.86 -7.82 -1.95
N ARG A 38 -2.60 -8.83 -2.39
CA ARG A 38 -3.73 -9.39 -1.63
C ARG A 38 -3.25 -10.58 -0.81
N THR A 39 -3.70 -10.70 0.43
CA THR A 39 -3.42 -11.88 1.25
C THR A 39 -4.03 -13.14 0.65
N ALA A 40 -3.46 -14.32 0.94
CA ALA A 40 -4.11 -15.59 0.63
C ALA A 40 -5.55 -15.58 1.18
N GLY A 41 -6.53 -15.78 0.30
CA GLY A 41 -7.97 -15.64 0.63
C GLY A 41 -8.61 -14.28 0.29
N GLY A 42 -7.87 -13.33 -0.31
CA GLY A 42 -8.41 -12.15 -1.01
C GLY A 42 -9.05 -11.06 -0.15
N LYS A 43 -9.22 -11.26 1.16
CA LYS A 43 -9.91 -10.30 2.04
C LYS A 43 -9.09 -9.06 2.39
N GLN A 44 -7.77 -9.19 2.56
CA GLN A 44 -6.94 -8.10 3.07
C GLN A 44 -5.91 -7.67 2.02
N ARG A 45 -5.70 -6.36 1.90
CA ARG A 45 -4.64 -5.75 1.07
C ARG A 45 -3.44 -5.50 1.95
N ARG A 46 -2.24 -5.75 1.43
CA ARG A 46 -0.98 -5.40 2.08
C ARG A 46 -0.11 -4.57 1.15
N TYR A 47 0.51 -3.54 1.72
CA TYR A 47 1.44 -2.65 1.05
C TYR A 47 2.85 -3.00 1.47
N SER A 48 3.76 -2.84 0.52
CA SER A 48 5.19 -2.96 0.70
C SER A 48 5.83 -1.58 0.87
N ASN A 49 7.12 -1.54 1.21
CA ASN A 49 7.85 -0.28 1.23
C ASN A 49 7.95 0.34 -0.17
N ALA A 50 8.03 -0.48 -1.23
CA ALA A 50 8.01 -0.02 -2.61
C ALA A 50 6.68 0.67 -2.97
N ASP A 51 5.55 0.11 -2.52
CA ASP A 51 4.24 0.74 -2.69
C ASP A 51 4.18 2.11 -2.01
N ILE A 52 4.72 2.22 -0.79
CA ILE A 52 4.77 3.48 -0.03
C ILE A 52 5.68 4.50 -0.73
N ALA A 53 6.86 4.06 -1.18
CA ALA A 53 7.78 4.92 -1.92
C ALA A 53 7.17 5.45 -3.22
N GLN A 54 6.30 4.68 -3.88
CA GLN A 54 5.58 5.12 -5.07
C GLN A 54 4.54 6.21 -4.76
N LEU A 55 3.94 6.19 -3.56
CA LEU A 55 2.97 7.20 -3.12
C LEU A 55 3.61 8.54 -2.71
N LEU A 56 4.91 8.54 -2.43
CA LEU A 56 5.68 9.71 -2.00
C LEU A 56 6.38 10.44 -3.16
N ARG A 57 6.24 9.96 -4.40
CA ARG A 57 6.77 10.61 -5.61
C ARG A 57 5.76 11.60 -6.18
#